data_AF-A0A7W1IU19-F1
#
_entry.id   AF-A0A7W1IU19-F1
#
_cell.length_a   1.000
_cell.length_b   1.000
_cell.length_c   1.000
_cell.angle_alpha   90.00
_cell.angle_beta   90.00
_cell.angle_gamma   90.00
#
_symmetry.space_group_name_H-M   'P 1'
#
loop_
_entity.id
_entity.type
_entity.pdbx_description
1 polymer ?
#
loop_
_entity_poly.entity_id
_entity_poly.type
_entity_poly.pdbx_seq_one_letter_code
_entity_poly.pdbx_strand_id
1 'polypeptide(L)' 'MRLIVETITCPDGTVSVAFTPDEPQGLTQTGSGMIVSVSGAFEGLRGSGEMEVLYDPDDDSLGHVTFTGTGTR' A
#
# COMPACT_ATOMS: atom_id res chain seq x y z
N MET A 1 -7.67 11.64 -8.94
CA MET A 1 -6.77 10.72 -8.22
C MET A 1 -6.71 11.13 -6.76
N ARG A 2 -7.01 10.20 -5.84
CA ARG A 2 -6.97 10.43 -4.39
C ARG A 2 -5.80 9.61 -3.82
N LEU A 3 -4.92 10.27 -3.08
CA LEU A 3 -3.87 9.58 -2.34
C LEU A 3 -4.50 8.86 -1.13
N ILE A 4 -4.17 7.58 -0.95
CA ILE A 4 -4.57 6.79 0.21
C ILE A 4 -3.32 6.57 1.04
N VAL A 5 -3.37 6.75 2.35
CA VAL A 5 -2.23 6.48 3.24
C VAL A 5 -2.67 5.46 4.27
N GLU A 6 -2.01 4.30 4.24
CA GLU A 6 -2.23 3.22 5.20
C GLU A 6 -1.04 3.11 6.13
N THR A 7 -1.32 2.82 7.40
CA THR A 7 -0.27 2.62 8.41
C THR A 7 -0.31 1.20 8.93
N ILE A 8 0.77 0.47 8.67
CA ILE A 8 0.98 -0.89 9.16
C ILE A 8 1.71 -0.77 10.49
N THR A 9 1.10 -1.30 11.54
CA THR A 9 1.67 -1.32 12.89
C THR A 9 2.20 -2.70 13.21
N CYS A 10 3.49 -2.77 13.53
CA CYS A 10 4.18 -3.96 14.01
C CYS A 10 4.60 -3.74 15.48
N PRO A 11 4.89 -4.81 16.24
CA PRO A 11 5.36 -4.66 17.62
C PRO A 11 6.59 -3.76 17.78
N ASP A 12 7.50 -3.78 16.79
CA ASP A 12 8.78 -3.06 16.84
C ASP A 12 8.77 -1.71 16.10
N GLY A 13 7.62 -1.24 15.62
CA GLY A 13 7.51 0.04 14.92
C GLY A 13 6.38 0.09 13.89
N THR A 14 6.32 1.18 13.15
CA THR A 14 5.30 1.42 12.14
C THR A 14 5.91 1.68 10.77
N VAL A 15 5.15 1.37 9.72
CA VAL A 15 5.44 1.75 8.34
C VAL A 15 4.16 2.31 7.74
N SER A 16 4.19 3.56 7.30
CA SER A 16 3.10 4.15 6.52
C SER A 16 3.45 4.12 5.03
N VAL A 17 2.51 3.62 4.23
CA VAL A 17 2.63 3.53 2.78
C VAL A 17 1.55 4.42 2.16
N ALA A 18 1.96 5.30 1.25
CA ALA A 18 1.05 6.10 0.45
C ALA A 18 0.85 5.45 -0.92
N PHE A 19 -0.40 5.33 -1.31
CA PHE A 19 -0.88 4.67 -2.51
C PHE A 19 -1.53 5.69 -3.44
N THR A 20 -1.17 5.61 -4.72
CA THR A 20 -1.84 6.36 -5.79
C THR A 20 -2.51 5.35 -6.72
N PRO A 21 -3.79 5.00 -6.47
CA PRO A 21 -4.52 4.05 -7.31
C PRO A 21 -4.84 4.64 -8.68
N ASP A 22 -4.72 3.80 -9.70
CA ASP A 22 -5.16 4.06 -11.06
C ASP A 22 -6.69 3.89 -11.19
N GLU A 23 -7.23 4.16 -12.38
CA GLU A 23 -8.64 3.86 -12.64
C GLU A 23 -8.87 2.33 -12.60
N PRO A 24 -9.92 1.87 -11.89
CA PRO A 24 -10.21 0.44 -11.79
C PRO A 24 -10.58 -0.15 -13.14
N GLN A 25 -10.11 -1.37 -13.40
CA GLN A 25 -10.39 -2.16 -14.60
C GLN A 25 -11.15 -3.42 -14.19
N GLY A 26 -12.49 -3.33 -14.21
CA GLY A 26 -13.35 -4.40 -13.69
C GLY A 26 -13.20 -4.54 -12.17
N LEU A 27 -12.89 -5.75 -11.69
CA LEU A 27 -12.68 -6.06 -10.27
C LEU A 27 -11.23 -5.84 -9.81
N THR A 28 -10.36 -5.34 -10.69
CA THR A 28 -8.94 -5.13 -10.38
C THR A 28 -8.60 -3.66 -10.44
N GLN A 29 -7.83 -3.18 -9.48
CA GLN A 29 -7.25 -1.85 -9.49
C GLN A 29 -5.77 -1.92 -9.14
N THR A 30 -4.93 -1.29 -9.96
CA THR A 30 -3.50 -1.16 -9.70
C THR A 30 -3.16 0.22 -9.17
N GLY A 31 -1.91 0.40 -8.75
CA GLY A 31 -1.39 1.71 -8.45
C GLY A 31 0.06 1.66 -8.01
N SER A 32 0.65 2.84 -7.86
CA SER A 32 1.99 2.97 -7.28
C SER A 32 1.90 3.19 -5.76
N GLY A 33 2.86 2.64 -5.02
CA GLY A 33 2.98 2.83 -3.58
C GLY A 33 4.38 3.27 -3.17
N MET A 34 4.49 4.13 -2.14
CA MET A 34 5.77 4.51 -1.52
C MET A 34 5.68 4.53 0.01
N ILE A 35 6.77 4.18 0.67
CA ILE A 35 6.92 4.39 2.12
C ILE A 35 7.08 5.89 2.38
N VAL A 36 6.17 6.46 3.18
CA VAL A 36 6.16 7.90 3.50
C VAL A 36 6.56 8.19 4.94
N SER A 37 6.40 7.22 5.85
CA SER A 37 6.89 7.34 7.21
C SER A 37 7.22 5.98 7.80
N VAL A 38 8.16 5.96 8.74
CA VAL A 38 8.61 4.78 9.46
C VAL A 38 8.95 5.14 10.89
N SER A 39 8.88 4.17 11.80
CA SER A 39 9.33 4.31 13.18
C SER A 39 9.95 3.02 13.72
N GLY A 40 10.67 3.13 14.84
CA GLY A 40 11.24 1.98 15.56
C GLY A 40 12.27 1.21 14.72
N ALA A 41 12.13 -0.11 14.66
CA ALA A 41 13.04 -0.98 13.92
C ALA A 41 13.10 -0.69 12.41
N PHE A 42 12.10 0.01 11.86
CA PHE A 42 12.04 0.39 10.44
C PHE A 42 12.69 1.74 10.16
N GLU A 43 13.30 2.42 11.13
CA GLU A 43 13.95 3.70 10.91
C GLU A 43 15.06 3.63 9.85
N GLY A 44 15.00 4.58 8.92
CA GLY A 44 15.87 4.66 7.74
C GLY A 44 15.36 3.88 6.54
N LEU A 45 14.34 3.02 6.71
CA LEU A 45 13.75 2.28 5.61
C LEU A 45 13.07 3.23 4.62
N ARG A 46 13.41 3.06 3.34
CA ARG A 46 12.76 3.71 2.20
C ARG A 46 12.37 2.63 1.21
N GLY A 47 11.31 2.89 0.45
CA GLY A 47 10.86 1.90 -0.51
C GLY A 47 9.71 2.40 -1.35
N SER A 48 9.58 1.78 -2.51
CA SER A 48 8.47 1.96 -3.42
C SER A 48 8.12 0.63 -4.08
N GLY A 49 6.93 0.58 -4.64
CA GLY A 49 6.41 -0.62 -5.27
C GLY A 49 5.10 -0.37 -5.98
N GLU A 50 4.47 -1.45 -6.39
CA GLU A 50 3.14 -1.46 -6.98
C GLU A 50 2.15 -2.11 -6.03
N MET A 51 0.93 -1.61 -6.06
CA MET A 51 -0.23 -2.20 -5.41
C MET A 51 -1.13 -2.83 -6.45
N GLU A 52 -1.78 -3.92 -6.06
CA GLU A 52 -2.91 -4.50 -6.75
C GLU A 52 -4.03 -4.72 -5.73
N VAL A 53 -5.23 -4.30 -6.09
CA VAL A 53 -6.46 -4.51 -5.32
C VAL A 53 -7.35 -5.40 -6.16
N LEU A 54 -7.77 -6.53 -5.57
CA LEU A 54 -8.83 -7.37 -6.11
C LEU A 54 -10.08 -7.17 -5.26
N TYR A 55 -11.10 -6.56 -5.85
CA TYR A 55 -12.40 -6.36 -5.21
C TYR A 55 -13.23 -7.64 -5.21
N ASP A 56 -14.03 -7.81 -4.16
CA ASP A 56 -15.00 -8.90 -4.13
C ASP A 56 -16.07 -8.67 -5.21
N PRO A 57 -16.43 -9.69 -6.01
CA PRO A 57 -17.46 -9.55 -7.04
C PRO A 57 -18.84 -9.19 -6.48
N ASP A 58 -19.13 -9.54 -5.23
CA ASP A 58 -20.42 -9.34 -4.59
C ASP A 58 -20.46 -8.08 -3.69
N ASP A 59 -19.31 -7.52 -3.32
CA ASP A 59 -19.18 -6.29 -2.51
C ASP A 59 -17.88 -5.52 -2.83
N ASP A 60 -17.98 -4.45 -3.61
CA ASP A 60 -16.83 -3.61 -4.01
C ASP A 60 -16.24 -2.76 -2.87
N SER A 61 -16.87 -2.76 -1.69
CA SER A 61 -16.30 -2.18 -0.47
C SER A 61 -15.27 -3.09 0.20
N LEU A 62 -15.22 -4.36 -0.18
CA LEU A 62 -14.25 -5.34 0.28
C LEU A 62 -13.24 -5.65 -0.81
N GLY A 63 -11.96 -5.72 -0.44
CA GLY A 63 -10.90 -6.01 -1.39
C GLY A 63 -9.63 -6.54 -0.74
N HIS A 64 -8.90 -7.34 -1.51
CA HIS A 64 -7.59 -7.84 -1.13
C HIS A 64 -6.52 -6.97 -1.76
N VAL A 65 -5.70 -6.35 -0.91
CA VAL A 65 -4.58 -5.52 -1.36
C VAL A 65 -3.29 -6.33 -1.27
N THR A 66 -2.59 -6.43 -2.40
CA THR A 66 -1.22 -6.93 -2.46
C THR A 66 -0.29 -5.77 -2.78
N PHE A 67 0.75 -5.57 -1.97
CA PHE A 67 1.81 -4.61 -2.24
C PHE A 67 3.12 -5.35 -2.50
N THR A 68 3.72 -5.10 -3.65
CA THR A 68 5.03 -5.66 -4.02
C THR A 68 6.00 -4.52 -4.26
N GLY A 69 7.10 -4.50 -3.51
CA GLY A 69 8.09 -3.44 -3.63
C GLY A 69 9.44 -3.82 -3.04
N THR A 70 10.37 -2.87 -3.10
CA THR A 70 11.69 -3.03 -2.50
C THR A 70 11.86 -2.05 -1.34
N GLY A 71 12.47 -2.52 -0.26
CA GLY A 71 12.85 -1.72 0.89
C GLY A 71 14.37 -1.66 1.01
N THR A 72 14.93 -0.45 1.12
CA THR A 72 16.36 -0.22 1.34
C THR A 72 16.57 0.65 2.57
N ARG A 73 17.75 0.51 3.19
CA ARG A 73 18.18 1.26 4.37
C ARG A 73 19.49 1.98 4.09
#